data_AF-A0A453AXW9-F1
#
_entry.id   AF-A0A453AXW9-F1
#
_cell.length_a   1.000
_cell.length_b   1.000
_cell.length_c   1.000
_cell.angle_alpha   90.00
_cell.angle_beta   90.00
_cell.angle_gamma   90.00
#
_symmetry.space_group_name_H-M   'P 1'
#
loop_
_entity.id
_entity.type
_entity.pdbx_description
1 polymer ?
#
loop_
_entity_poly.entity_id
_entity_poly.type
_entity_poly.pdbx_seq_one_letter_code
_entity_poly.pdbx_strand_id
1 'polypeptide(L)'
;MAVASTLPGQLTVVAALLALSVAITVSTSPATANRSRCYKHLFTFGDSFIDTGNFIVHNSTDSGPVLELPYGETFFGHPSGRWSDGRLVVDFIVERLRFPYWPAYLQAAAAKSPAEEFR
;
A
#
# COMPACT_ATOMS: atom_id res chain seq x y z
N MET A 1 -1.45 21.39 62.63
CA MET A 1 -1.90 19.99 62.44
C MET A 1 -2.94 19.98 61.34
N ALA A 2 -2.59 19.51 60.14
CA ALA A 2 -3.55 19.37 59.04
C ALA A 2 -4.16 17.96 59.12
N VAL A 3 -5.46 17.89 59.42
CA VAL A 3 -6.22 16.64 59.42
C VAL A 3 -6.47 16.28 57.96
N ALA A 4 -5.80 15.24 57.46
CA ALA A 4 -6.08 14.68 56.16
C ALA A 4 -7.51 14.11 56.17
N SER A 5 -8.45 14.82 55.54
CA SER A 5 -9.82 14.32 55.34
C SER A 5 -9.76 13.17 54.35
N THR A 6 -9.98 11.95 54.83
CA THR A 6 -10.13 10.79 53.96
C THR A 6 -11.43 10.93 53.18
N LEU A 7 -11.35 10.87 51.85
CA LEU A 7 -12.52 10.84 50.99
C LEU A 7 -13.39 9.61 51.35
N PRO A 8 -14.73 9.71 51.29
CA PRO A 8 -15.60 8.59 51.61
C PRO A 8 -15.25 7.41 50.70
N GLY A 9 -15.10 6.21 51.27
CA GLY A 9 -14.59 5.02 50.54
C GLY A 9 -15.37 4.69 49.25
N GLN A 10 -16.63 5.12 49.16
CA GLN A 10 -17.46 5.06 47.96
C GLN A 10 -16.86 5.87 46.79
N LEU A 11 -16.36 7.09 47.04
CA LEU A 11 -15.75 7.96 46.02
C LEU A 11 -14.44 7.37 45.49
N THR A 12 -13.63 6.77 46.36
CA THR A 12 -12.37 6.14 45.96
C THR A 12 -12.60 4.92 45.06
N VAL A 13 -13.66 4.15 45.32
CA VAL A 13 -14.02 2.99 44.48
C VAL A 13 -14.51 3.45 43.10
N VAL A 14 -15.36 4.48 43.04
CA VAL A 14 -15.84 5.02 41.75
C VAL A 14 -14.70 5.59 40.92
N ALA A 15 -13.79 6.35 41.54
CA ALA A 15 -12.61 6.88 40.86
C ALA A 15 -11.69 5.77 40.32
N ALA A 16 -11.50 4.68 41.10
CA ALA A 16 -10.73 3.54 40.66
C ALA A 16 -11.37 2.79 39.48
N LEU A 17 -12.69 2.62 39.49
CA LEU A 17 -13.43 1.99 38.38
C LEU A 17 -13.37 2.84 37.10
N LEU A 18 -13.48 4.17 37.22
CA LEU A 18 -13.33 5.09 36.09
C LEU A 18 -11.91 5.04 35.53
N ALA A 19 -10.88 5.09 36.38
CA ALA A 19 -9.48 4.99 35.95
C ALA A 19 -9.19 3.65 35.25
N LEU A 20 -9.77 2.55 35.76
CA LEU A 20 -9.63 1.22 35.14
C LEU A 20 -10.33 1.15 33.79
N SER A 21 -11.52 1.73 33.65
CA SER A 21 -12.24 1.77 32.36
C SER A 21 -11.47 2.54 31.29
N VAL A 22 -10.89 3.70 31.65
CA VAL A 22 -10.03 4.49 30.76
C VAL A 22 -8.78 3.70 30.37
N ALA A 23 -8.11 3.04 31.33
CA ALA A 23 -6.94 2.21 31.05
C ALA A 23 -7.25 1.08 30.06
N ILE A 24 -8.40 0.41 30.20
CA ILE A 24 -8.84 -0.65 29.27
C ILE A 24 -9.07 -0.10 27.86
N THR A 25 -9.67 1.09 27.73
CA THR A 25 -9.92 1.71 26.41
C THR A 25 -8.66 2.20 25.70
N VAL A 26 -7.59 2.54 26.44
CA VAL A 26 -6.32 3.00 25.85
C VAL A 26 -5.44 1.83 25.39
N SER A 27 -5.58 0.64 26.00
CA SER A 27 -4.80 -0.55 25.62
C SER A 27 -5.32 -1.31 24.40
N THR A 28 -6.52 -1.01 23.88
CA THR A 28 -6.96 -1.56 22.59
C THR A 28 -6.40 -0.73 21.43
N SER A 29 -5.07 -0.68 21.31
CA SER A 29 -4.50 -0.49 19.97
C SER A 29 -4.97 -1.67 19.12
N PRO A 30 -5.54 -1.45 17.93
CA PRO A 30 -5.81 -2.56 17.02
C PRO A 30 -4.48 -3.28 16.85
N ALA A 31 -4.43 -4.55 17.23
CA ALA A 31 -3.27 -5.39 16.97
C ALA A 31 -2.94 -5.19 15.50
N THR A 32 -1.70 -4.76 15.19
CA THR A 32 -1.21 -4.72 13.82
C THR A 32 -1.49 -6.10 13.27
N ALA A 33 -2.56 -6.22 12.46
CA ALA A 33 -2.89 -7.47 11.83
C ALA A 33 -1.61 -7.87 11.12
N ASN A 34 -0.98 -8.94 11.60
CA ASN A 34 0.16 -9.53 10.94
C ASN A 34 -0.43 -10.05 9.63
N ARG A 35 -0.52 -9.17 8.63
CA ARG A 35 -0.77 -9.52 7.25
C ARG A 35 0.51 -10.18 6.80
N SER A 36 0.73 -11.40 7.31
CA SER A 36 1.45 -12.41 6.57
C SER A 36 0.96 -12.26 5.14
N ARG A 37 1.89 -12.09 4.21
CA ARG A 37 1.57 -11.89 2.80
C ARG A 37 0.81 -13.14 2.36
N CYS A 38 -0.53 -13.11 2.43
CA CYS A 38 -1.37 -14.26 2.14
C CYS A 38 -1.16 -14.72 0.69
N TYR A 39 -0.70 -13.79 -0.15
CA TYR A 39 -0.31 -14.01 -1.53
C TYR A 39 1.19 -13.79 -1.66
N LYS A 40 1.86 -14.77 -2.27
CA LYS A 40 3.28 -14.67 -2.65
C LYS A 40 3.49 -14.00 -4.01
N HIS A 41 2.50 -14.15 -4.89
CA HIS A 41 2.52 -13.68 -6.27
C HIS A 41 1.18 -13.03 -6.63
N LEU A 42 1.22 -12.09 -7.57
CA LEU A 42 0.03 -11.46 -8.16
C LEU A 42 0.25 -11.43 -9.68
N PHE A 43 -0.72 -11.95 -10.42
CA PHE A 43 -0.74 -11.96 -11.87
C PHE A 43 -1.91 -11.10 -12.33
N THR A 44 -1.67 -10.19 -13.27
CA THR A 44 -2.69 -9.27 -13.79
C THR A 44 -2.83 -9.44 -15.29
N PHE A 45 -4.06 -9.61 -15.75
CA PHE A 45 -4.42 -9.74 -17.17
C PHE A 45 -5.47 -8.69 -17.50
N GLY A 46 -5.34 -8.08 -18.68
CA GLY A 46 -6.19 -6.97 -19.08
C GLY A 46 -5.54 -6.12 -20.15
N ASP A 47 -5.98 -4.87 -20.22
CA ASP A 47 -5.58 -3.89 -21.22
C ASP A 47 -4.81 -2.71 -20.58
N SER A 48 -4.78 -1.58 -21.29
CA SER A 48 -4.28 -0.28 -20.85
C SER A 48 -4.53 0.09 -19.38
N PHE A 49 -5.67 -0.28 -18.79
CA PHE A 49 -6.06 0.11 -17.43
C PHE A 49 -5.20 -0.53 -16.33
N ILE A 50 -4.51 -1.63 -16.65
CA ILE A 50 -3.60 -2.32 -15.74
C ILE A 50 -2.18 -2.44 -16.30
N ASP A 51 -1.95 -1.93 -17.51
CA ASP A 51 -0.67 -2.06 -18.19
C ASP A 51 0.38 -1.08 -17.64
N THR A 52 1.32 -1.63 -16.87
CA THR A 52 2.39 -0.86 -16.20
C THR A 52 3.52 -0.42 -17.13
N GLY A 53 3.37 -0.62 -18.45
CA GLY A 53 4.29 -0.18 -19.49
C GLY A 53 4.69 -1.26 -20.50
N ASN A 54 3.96 -2.38 -20.61
CA ASN A 54 4.23 -3.39 -21.63
C ASN A 54 3.96 -2.85 -23.04
N PHE A 55 2.99 -1.95 -23.21
CA PHE A 55 2.67 -1.33 -24.48
C PHE A 55 3.89 -0.65 -25.12
N ILE A 56 4.65 0.13 -24.35
CA ILE A 56 5.85 0.81 -24.87
C ILE A 56 7.01 -0.15 -25.17
N VAL A 57 7.06 -1.31 -24.48
CA VAL A 57 8.05 -2.36 -24.77
C VAL A 57 7.69 -3.12 -26.04
N HIS A 58 6.40 -3.41 -26.24
CA HIS A 58 5.90 -4.11 -27.42
C HIS A 58 5.86 -3.22 -28.66
N ASN A 59 5.49 -1.96 -28.52
CA ASN A 59 5.37 -0.99 -29.61
C ASN A 59 6.37 0.16 -29.45
N SER A 60 7.66 -0.18 -29.54
CA SER A 60 8.77 0.75 -29.34
C SER A 60 8.90 1.81 -30.44
N THR A 61 8.31 1.59 -31.61
CA THR A 61 8.33 2.52 -32.75
C THR A 61 7.15 3.48 -32.79
N ASP A 62 6.03 3.15 -32.15
CA ASP A 62 4.82 3.99 -32.11
C ASP A 62 4.14 3.89 -30.73
N SER A 63 4.85 4.39 -29.72
CA SER A 63 4.38 4.35 -28.34
C SER A 63 3.24 5.32 -28.05
N GLY A 64 2.78 6.11 -29.02
CA GLY A 64 1.63 7.01 -28.85
C GLY A 64 1.82 8.07 -27.73
N PRO A 65 0.73 8.65 -27.23
CA PRO A 65 0.78 9.82 -26.36
C PRO A 65 1.24 9.52 -24.92
N VAL A 66 1.36 8.24 -24.53
CA VAL A 66 1.74 7.83 -23.17
C VAL A 66 3.19 8.18 -22.79
N LEU A 67 4.00 8.60 -23.78
CA LEU A 67 5.34 9.16 -23.60
C LEU A 67 5.37 10.70 -23.54
N GLU A 68 4.20 11.35 -23.50
CA GLU A 68 4.06 12.79 -23.37
C GLU A 68 3.22 13.16 -22.13
N LEU A 69 3.29 14.41 -21.70
CA LEU A 69 2.37 14.92 -20.67
C LEU A 69 0.94 14.95 -21.26
N PRO A 70 -0.12 14.70 -20.45
CA PRO A 70 -0.13 14.67 -18.98
C PRO A 70 0.16 13.28 -18.36
N TYR A 71 0.55 12.29 -19.15
CA TYR A 71 0.74 10.94 -18.61
C TYR A 71 1.87 10.91 -17.57
N GLY A 72 1.59 10.31 -16.41
CA GLY A 72 2.50 10.26 -15.27
C GLY A 72 2.77 11.57 -14.49
N GLU A 73 2.16 12.70 -14.87
CA GLU A 73 2.33 14.01 -14.22
C GLU A 73 2.02 14.00 -12.71
N THR A 74 0.93 13.37 -12.27
CA THR A 74 0.41 13.49 -10.90
C THR A 74 1.17 12.66 -9.87
N PHE A 75 1.83 11.57 -10.30
CA PHE A 75 2.50 10.64 -9.37
C PHE A 75 3.98 10.44 -9.66
N PHE A 76 4.39 10.30 -10.93
CA PHE A 76 5.80 10.07 -11.28
C PHE A 76 6.53 11.37 -11.60
N GLY A 77 5.80 12.43 -11.99
CA GLY A 77 6.36 13.71 -12.40
C GLY A 77 7.02 13.69 -13.78
N HIS A 78 6.81 12.62 -14.55
CA HIS A 78 7.31 12.47 -15.92
C HIS A 78 6.42 11.50 -16.71
N PRO A 79 6.47 11.52 -18.05
CA PRO A 79 5.85 10.50 -18.89
C PRO A 79 6.25 9.09 -18.46
N SER A 80 5.28 8.33 -17.99
CA SER A 80 5.51 7.02 -17.36
C SER A 80 5.35 5.85 -18.34
N GLY A 81 4.83 6.11 -19.55
CA GLY A 81 4.46 5.05 -20.50
C GLY A 81 3.16 4.33 -20.15
N ARG A 82 2.43 4.78 -19.14
CA ARG A 82 1.15 4.24 -18.68
C ARG A 82 0.00 5.07 -19.22
N TRP A 83 -1.15 4.43 -19.45
CA TRP A 83 -2.39 5.10 -19.87
C TRP A 83 -3.12 5.80 -18.71
N SER A 84 -2.36 6.55 -17.89
CA SER A 84 -2.84 7.34 -16.76
C SER A 84 -1.93 8.55 -16.51
N ASP A 85 -2.48 9.62 -15.94
CA ASP A 85 -1.71 10.77 -15.45
C ASP A 85 -0.86 10.41 -14.22
N GLY A 86 -0.97 9.19 -13.71
CA GLY A 86 -0.20 8.69 -12.58
C GLY A 86 -0.37 7.19 -12.42
N ARG A 87 -0.81 6.78 -11.24
CA ARG A 87 -0.99 5.36 -10.90
C ARG A 87 -2.17 4.72 -11.65
N LEU A 88 -2.07 3.42 -11.85
CA LEU A 88 -3.11 2.53 -12.34
C LEU A 88 -3.78 1.81 -11.16
N VAL A 89 -4.94 1.20 -11.40
CA VAL A 89 -5.67 0.44 -10.34
C VAL A 89 -4.80 -0.63 -9.68
N VAL A 90 -3.92 -1.27 -10.46
CA VAL A 90 -3.00 -2.30 -9.98
C VAL A 90 -1.99 -1.77 -8.95
N ASP A 91 -1.57 -0.50 -9.07
CA ASP A 91 -0.60 0.11 -8.16
C ASP A 91 -1.15 0.22 -6.73
N PHE A 92 -2.44 0.56 -6.61
CA PHE A 92 -3.13 0.61 -5.32
C PHE A 92 -3.31 -0.78 -4.70
N ILE A 93 -3.53 -1.80 -5.53
CA ILE A 93 -3.63 -3.19 -5.07
C ILE A 93 -2.28 -3.67 -4.53
N VAL A 94 -1.18 -3.47 -5.27
CA VAL A 94 0.16 -3.88 -4.80
C VAL A 94 0.57 -3.13 -3.53
N GLU A 95 0.28 -1.83 -3.44
CA GLU A 95 0.52 -1.03 -2.23
C GLU A 95 -0.25 -1.61 -1.03
N ARG A 96 -1.54 -1.95 -1.23
CA ARG A 96 -2.38 -2.51 -0.17
C ARG A 96 -1.95 -3.90 0.28
N LEU A 97 -1.42 -4.70 -0.65
CA LEU A 97 -0.88 -6.03 -0.42
C LEU A 97 0.59 -6.01 0.06
N ARG A 98 1.22 -4.82 0.15
CA ARG A 98 2.64 -4.64 0.49
C ARG A 98 3.56 -5.42 -0.46
N PHE A 99 3.19 -5.49 -1.73
CA PHE A 99 4.11 -5.92 -2.79
C PHE A 99 5.04 -4.77 -3.16
N PRO A 100 6.30 -5.08 -3.56
CA PRO A 100 7.15 -4.07 -4.18
C PRO A 100 6.50 -3.60 -5.48
N TYR A 101 6.72 -2.34 -5.82
CA TYR A 101 6.31 -1.81 -7.11
C TYR A 101 7.03 -2.56 -8.23
N TRP A 102 6.31 -2.97 -9.27
CA TRP A 102 6.88 -3.76 -10.36
C TRP A 102 6.97 -2.96 -11.67
N PRO A 103 8.02 -3.19 -12.48
CA PRO A 103 8.08 -2.69 -13.85
C PRO A 103 7.15 -3.51 -14.76
N ALA A 104 7.02 -3.08 -16.01
CA ALA A 104 6.38 -3.86 -17.05
C ALA A 104 7.00 -5.27 -17.13
N TYR A 105 6.15 -6.30 -17.17
CA TYR A 105 6.61 -7.70 -17.21
C TYR A 105 7.52 -7.97 -18.42
N LEU A 106 7.19 -7.42 -19.60
CA LEU A 106 8.05 -7.55 -20.78
C LEU A 106 9.41 -6.87 -20.60
N GLN A 107 9.49 -5.79 -19.82
CA GLN A 107 10.76 -5.13 -19.50
C GLN A 107 11.59 -5.96 -18.52
N ALA A 108 10.95 -6.59 -17.53
CA ALA A 108 11.61 -7.50 -16.61
C ALA A 108 12.15 -8.75 -17.32
N ALA A 109 11.36 -9.31 -18.26
CA ALA A 109 11.77 -10.42 -19.11
C ALA A 109 12.86 -10.05 -20.12
N ALA A 110 12.88 -8.81 -20.63
CA ALA A 110 13.97 -8.33 -21.47
C ALA A 110 15.29 -8.15 -20.68
N ALA A 111 15.21 -7.85 -19.39
CA ALA A 111 16.37 -7.65 -18.52
C ALA A 111 16.93 -8.96 -17.91
N LYS A 112 16.15 -10.05 -17.87
CA LYS A 112 16.57 -11.36 -17.36
C LYS A 112 16.51 -12.39 -18.47
N SER A 113 17.62 -13.08 -18.74
CA SER A 113 17.62 -14.17 -19.73
C SER A 113 16.54 -15.22 -19.37
N PRO A 114 15.79 -15.77 -20.35
CA PRO A 114 14.63 -16.66 -20.11
C PRO A 114 14.91 -17.94 -19.31
N ALA A 115 16.18 -18.25 -19.01
CA ALA A 115 16.60 -19.50 -18.41
C ALA A 115 16.54 -19.54 -16.86
N GLU A 116 16.37 -18.39 -16.18
CA GLU A 116 16.39 -18.34 -14.70
C GLU A 116 15.02 -18.19 -14.04
N GLU A 117 13.94 -17.92 -14.77
CA GLU A 117 12.63 -17.61 -14.16
C GLU A 117 11.78 -18.85 -13.81
N PHE A 118 12.16 -20.05 -14.29
CA PHE A 118 11.43 -21.30 -14.05
C PHE A 118 12.21 -22.39 -13.30
N ARG A 119 13.28 -22.04 -12.59
CA ARG A 119 14.00 -22.98 -11.71
C ARG A 119 13.69 -22.74 -10.23
#